data_AF-A0A090MV73-F1
#
_entry.id   AF-A0A090MV73-F1
#
_cell.length_a   1.000
_cell.length_b   1.000
_cell.length_c   1.000
_cell.angle_alpha   90.00
_cell.angle_beta   90.00
_cell.angle_gamma   90.00
#
_symmetry.space_group_name_H-M   'P 1'
#
loop_
_entity.id
_entity.type
_entity.pdbx_description
1 polymer ?
#
loop_
_entity_poly.entity_id
_entity_poly.type
_entity_poly.pdbx_seq_one_letter_code
_entity_poly.pdbx_strand_id
1 'polypeptide(L)'
;MISRINIFTKNKREIFFQPKCFKSNQKVISVTRAFKILNYTRKLRYVEKKIDSYQFNDIAYRLISQHPHMKEIFTSWLKKENDFEELSKWKSLSIGNDLFPKSFPFKDKDGDSLYIETPNYLALPKSVEVMFCSSIEEVENATATVERASEEGFNVVGFDCEWSPYSHNEILSILQVSFNNKCFIIDCLYGDKKTTSNFINKLFSSKNLIKLGKNPYNDLNCLFKMYPEIDILSNPLRTICLTTLINNFNIASSNQPLNDIKSKNIFNIKFFNPNWKEIICKNKNQDINIDINDKRNISGQNEMDVTNYKSNFFKIQKQYKDDVKCFTDSVRGASFSSLCQLILGKSIDKSEQVSVWDKRPLRISQIRYAALDAEANRMIYNKLEKWGNILNVDVKKIALTCKSEKLKPSKTI
;
A
#
# COMPACT_ATOMS: atom_id res chain seq x y z
N MET A 1 7.26 24.29 -22.65
CA MET A 1 7.93 24.68 -21.39
C MET A 1 6.99 24.35 -20.24
N ILE A 2 7.09 23.15 -19.68
CA ILE A 2 6.20 22.69 -18.60
C ILE A 2 6.88 23.05 -17.28
N SER A 3 6.17 23.81 -16.45
CA SER A 3 6.60 24.28 -15.14
C SER A 3 6.92 23.10 -14.23
N ARG A 4 8.22 22.86 -14.01
CA ARG A 4 8.74 22.07 -12.90
C ARG A 4 8.40 22.80 -11.60
N ILE A 5 7.22 22.54 -11.03
CA ILE A 5 6.94 22.93 -9.65
C ILE A 5 7.84 22.06 -8.78
N ASN A 6 8.96 22.64 -8.38
CA ASN A 6 9.88 22.08 -7.41
C ASN A 6 9.11 21.87 -6.10
N ILE A 7 8.70 20.63 -5.85
CA ILE A 7 8.23 20.12 -4.54
C ILE A 7 9.17 20.57 -3.40
N PHE A 8 10.44 20.86 -3.73
CA PHE A 8 11.48 21.28 -2.80
C PHE A 8 11.57 22.78 -2.48
N THR A 9 11.21 23.70 -3.39
CA THR A 9 11.44 25.14 -3.15
C THR A 9 10.30 25.80 -2.38
N LYS A 10 9.07 25.31 -2.50
CA LYS A 10 7.92 25.88 -1.77
C LYS A 10 7.91 25.48 -0.29
N ASN A 11 8.43 24.28 0.02
CA ASN A 11 8.41 23.70 1.36
C ASN A 11 9.26 24.41 2.43
N LYS A 12 10.21 25.31 2.09
CA LYS A 12 11.03 25.95 3.14
C LYS A 12 10.37 27.15 3.83
N ARG A 13 9.38 27.81 3.19
CA ARG A 13 8.90 29.13 3.66
C ARG A 13 7.59 29.11 4.46
N GLU A 14 6.76 28.06 4.35
CA GLU A 14 5.44 28.01 5.03
C GLU A 14 5.38 27.09 6.26
N ILE A 15 6.50 26.48 6.69
CA ILE A 15 6.55 25.49 7.80
C ILE A 15 6.32 26.08 9.21
N PHE A 16 6.16 27.40 9.37
CA PHE A 16 6.22 28.08 10.67
C PHE A 16 4.90 28.30 11.41
N PHE A 17 3.74 27.93 10.86
CA PHE A 17 2.46 28.07 11.58
C PHE A 17 1.91 26.71 12.04
N GLN A 18 1.93 26.48 13.36
CA GLN A 18 1.45 25.26 14.02
C GLN A 18 -0.02 25.39 14.46
N PRO A 19 -0.84 24.35 14.31
CA PRO A 19 -1.93 24.09 15.25
C PRO A 19 -1.37 23.43 16.52
N LYS A 20 -1.68 24.00 17.69
CA LYS A 20 -1.30 23.52 19.04
C LYS A 20 -1.74 22.08 19.37
N CYS A 21 -2.58 21.44 18.54
CA CYS A 21 -3.19 20.13 18.83
C CYS A 21 -2.28 18.91 18.62
N PHE A 22 -1.16 19.01 17.89
CA PHE A 22 -0.35 17.82 17.56
C PHE A 22 0.55 17.32 18.70
N LYS A 23 1.21 18.25 19.42
CA LYS A 23 2.17 17.88 20.48
C LYS A 23 1.53 17.19 21.69
N SER A 24 0.22 17.31 21.91
CA SER A 24 -0.44 16.80 23.11
C SER A 24 -0.72 15.29 23.09
N ASN A 25 -0.69 14.63 21.93
CA ASN A 25 -1.16 13.23 21.80
C ASN A 25 -0.05 12.20 21.51
N GLN A 26 1.19 12.64 21.24
CA GLN A 26 2.31 11.73 21.03
C GLN A 26 2.84 11.22 22.37
N LYS A 27 2.77 9.89 22.54
CA LYS A 27 3.27 9.20 23.73
C LYS A 27 4.53 8.42 23.38
N VAL A 28 5.59 8.65 24.16
CA VAL A 28 6.88 7.97 24.05
C VAL A 28 6.68 6.45 24.11
N ILE A 29 7.37 5.71 23.26
CA ILE A 29 7.37 4.25 23.33
C ILE A 29 8.31 3.78 24.44
N SER A 30 8.09 2.59 25.02
CA SER A 30 8.99 2.08 26.06
C SER A 30 10.41 1.86 25.53
N VAL A 31 11.41 2.03 26.38
CA VAL A 31 12.82 1.79 26.03
C VAL A 31 13.03 0.37 25.48
N THR A 32 12.35 -0.63 26.04
CA THR A 32 12.37 -2.02 25.57
C THR A 32 11.85 -2.16 24.15
N ARG A 33 10.75 -1.45 23.81
CA ARG A 33 10.21 -1.44 22.44
C ARG A 33 11.14 -0.71 21.49
N ALA A 34 11.66 0.46 21.88
CA ALA A 34 12.63 1.22 21.10
C ALA A 34 13.87 0.38 20.76
N PHE A 35 14.43 -0.32 21.75
CA PHE A 35 15.59 -1.20 21.57
C PHE A 35 15.29 -2.36 20.60
N LYS A 36 14.12 -3.01 20.72
CA LYS A 36 13.70 -4.08 19.80
C LYS A 36 13.61 -3.58 18.35
N ILE A 37 13.00 -2.41 18.14
CA ILE A 37 12.88 -1.78 16.82
C ILE A 37 14.27 -1.42 16.26
N LEU A 38 15.13 -0.79 17.07
CA LEU A 38 16.47 -0.39 16.64
C LEU A 38 17.34 -1.61 16.28
N ASN A 39 17.25 -2.69 17.04
CA ASN A 39 17.97 -3.93 16.73
C ASN A 39 17.40 -4.65 15.50
N TYR A 40 16.07 -4.64 15.32
CA TYR A 40 15.44 -5.18 14.12
C TYR A 40 15.87 -4.41 12.86
N THR A 41 15.84 -3.08 12.91
CA THR A 41 16.27 -2.23 11.78
C THR A 41 17.77 -2.35 11.50
N ARG A 42 18.61 -2.55 12.52
CA ARG A 42 20.02 -2.94 12.34
C ARG A 42 20.15 -4.23 11.51
N LYS A 43 19.37 -5.27 11.81
CA LYS A 43 19.37 -6.52 11.02
C LYS A 43 18.90 -6.28 9.58
N LEU A 44 17.86 -5.46 9.38
CA LEU A 44 17.39 -5.09 8.04
C LEU A 44 18.49 -4.40 7.22
N ARG A 45 19.31 -3.54 7.85
CA ARG A 45 20.40 -2.81 7.19
C ARG A 45 21.59 -3.71 6.84
N TYR A 46 22.13 -4.42 7.83
CA TYR A 46 23.43 -5.10 7.70
C TYR A 46 23.33 -6.57 7.32
N VAL A 47 22.26 -7.26 7.70
CA VAL A 47 22.06 -8.69 7.41
C VAL A 47 21.21 -8.88 6.17
N GLU A 48 19.99 -8.31 6.16
CA GLU A 48 19.03 -8.53 5.07
C GLU A 48 19.22 -7.56 3.89
N LYS A 49 19.97 -6.46 4.09
CA LYS A 49 20.22 -5.40 3.10
C LYS A 49 18.94 -4.85 2.45
N LYS A 50 17.86 -4.77 3.22
CA LYS A 50 16.52 -4.30 2.80
C LYS A 50 16.33 -2.79 2.94
N ILE A 51 17.13 -2.15 3.78
CA ILE A 51 17.13 -0.69 3.98
C ILE A 51 18.55 -0.13 3.86
N ASP A 52 18.64 1.13 3.46
CA ASP A 52 19.87 1.91 3.35
C ASP A 52 20.12 2.78 4.60
N SER A 53 21.21 3.54 4.56
CA SER A 53 21.60 4.40 5.68
C SER A 53 20.61 5.54 5.95
N TYR A 54 19.87 6.02 4.95
CA TYR A 54 18.92 7.12 5.13
C TYR A 54 17.70 6.66 5.93
N GLN A 55 17.14 5.50 5.58
CA GLN A 55 16.04 4.87 6.33
C GLN A 55 16.49 4.52 7.75
N PHE A 56 17.66 3.88 7.86
CA PHE A 56 18.18 3.45 9.16
C PHE A 56 18.44 4.63 10.10
N ASN A 57 19.00 5.72 9.59
CA ASN A 57 19.27 6.93 10.37
C ASN A 57 18.00 7.65 10.82
N ASP A 58 16.98 7.74 9.96
CA ASP A 58 15.69 8.29 10.36
C ASP A 58 15.10 7.49 11.53
N ILE A 59 15.05 6.17 11.42
CA ILE A 59 14.48 5.33 12.49
C ILE A 59 15.31 5.46 13.77
N ALA A 60 16.63 5.39 13.66
CA ALA A 60 17.54 5.54 14.80
C ALA A 60 17.36 6.90 15.48
N TYR A 61 17.25 7.99 14.72
CA TYR A 61 17.08 9.34 15.28
C TYR A 61 15.73 9.53 15.95
N ARG A 62 14.64 9.03 15.34
CA ARG A 62 13.31 9.04 15.98
C ARG A 62 13.33 8.33 17.34
N LEU A 63 14.01 7.19 17.44
CA LEU A 63 14.08 6.40 18.67
C LEU A 63 15.02 7.00 19.70
N ILE A 64 16.19 7.48 19.29
CA ILE A 64 17.21 8.07 20.18
C ILE A 64 16.77 9.46 20.67
N SER A 65 16.00 10.23 19.89
CA SER A 65 15.38 11.46 20.40
C SER A 65 14.41 11.19 21.55
N GLN A 66 13.68 10.06 21.54
CA GLN A 66 12.84 9.65 22.67
C GLN A 66 13.66 9.10 23.84
N HIS A 67 14.81 8.48 23.56
CA HIS A 67 15.67 7.79 24.54
C HIS A 67 17.16 8.12 24.32
N PRO A 68 17.64 9.31 24.73
CA PRO A 68 18.99 9.78 24.38
C PRO A 68 20.14 8.86 24.82
N HIS A 69 19.96 8.14 25.94
CA HIS A 69 20.93 7.15 26.45
C HIS A 69 21.19 5.99 25.46
N MET A 70 20.28 5.73 24.51
CA MET A 70 20.47 4.70 23.48
C MET A 70 21.53 5.09 22.42
N LYS A 71 21.99 6.34 22.39
CA LYS A 71 23.05 6.77 21.46
C LYS A 71 24.35 5.99 21.65
N GLU A 72 24.73 5.71 22.89
CA GLU A 72 25.98 4.99 23.20
C GLU A 72 25.94 3.56 22.68
N ILE A 73 24.84 2.84 22.92
CA ILE A 73 24.69 1.48 22.43
C ILE A 73 24.60 1.43 20.90
N PHE A 74 23.94 2.42 20.28
CA PHE A 74 23.85 2.51 18.83
C PHE A 74 25.21 2.73 18.17
N THR A 75 26.02 3.67 18.68
CA THR A 75 27.38 3.89 18.18
C THR A 75 28.31 2.68 18.41
N SER A 76 28.13 1.95 19.51
CA SER A 76 28.81 0.66 19.74
C SER A 76 28.43 -0.38 18.68
N TRP A 77 27.16 -0.44 18.28
CA TRP A 77 26.72 -1.31 17.19
C TRP A 77 27.30 -0.92 15.85
N LEU A 78 27.26 0.36 15.47
CA LEU A 78 27.87 0.83 14.21
C LEU A 78 29.36 0.43 14.13
N LYS A 79 30.09 0.54 15.24
CA LYS A 79 31.48 0.09 15.33
C LYS A 79 31.62 -1.42 15.08
N LYS A 80 30.73 -2.24 15.66
CA LYS A 80 30.75 -3.71 15.46
C LYS A 80 30.41 -4.12 14.03
N GLU A 81 29.56 -3.36 13.35
CA GLU A 81 29.21 -3.58 11.94
C GLU A 81 30.27 -3.04 10.96
N ASN A 82 31.33 -2.40 11.47
CA ASN A 82 32.35 -1.70 10.69
C ASN A 82 31.79 -0.55 9.82
N ASP A 83 30.65 0.05 10.20
CA ASP A 83 30.09 1.23 9.55
C ASP A 83 30.71 2.51 10.15
N PHE A 84 31.96 2.78 9.79
CA PHE A 84 32.72 3.91 10.31
C PHE A 84 32.20 5.27 9.81
N GLU A 85 31.55 5.28 8.64
CA GLU A 85 30.94 6.48 8.08
C GLU A 85 29.77 6.94 8.97
N GLU A 86 28.80 6.04 9.23
CA GLU A 86 27.69 6.35 10.12
C GLU A 86 28.14 6.56 11.57
N LEU A 87 29.15 5.80 12.03
CA LEU A 87 29.72 6.00 13.37
C LEU A 87 30.26 7.42 13.55
N SER A 88 30.99 7.95 12.56
CA SER A 88 31.52 9.31 12.62
C SER A 88 30.40 10.35 12.66
N LYS A 89 29.39 10.19 11.80
CA LYS A 89 28.18 11.06 11.79
C LYS A 89 27.52 11.07 13.17
N TRP A 90 27.21 9.90 13.71
CA TRP A 90 26.50 9.77 14.98
C TRP A 90 27.31 10.22 16.21
N LYS A 91 28.63 10.06 16.22
CA LYS A 91 29.47 10.62 17.29
C LYS A 91 29.35 12.14 17.36
N SER A 92 29.42 12.81 16.21
CA SER A 92 29.32 14.27 16.12
C SER A 92 27.91 14.83 16.36
N LEU A 93 26.87 14.00 16.21
CA LEU A 93 25.48 14.46 16.25
C LEU A 93 24.99 14.79 17.66
N SER A 94 24.58 16.04 17.91
CA SER A 94 23.88 16.41 19.14
C SER A 94 22.42 15.95 19.13
N ILE A 95 21.95 15.34 20.22
CA ILE A 95 20.52 15.00 20.40
C ILE A 95 19.86 16.14 21.18
N GLY A 96 18.83 16.76 20.59
CA GLY A 96 18.08 17.85 21.23
C GLY A 96 17.08 17.36 22.27
N ASN A 97 16.43 18.31 22.95
CA ASN A 97 15.42 18.03 23.99
C ASN A 97 14.02 17.71 23.44
N ASP A 98 13.78 17.93 22.15
CA ASP A 98 12.52 17.54 21.50
C ASP A 98 12.48 16.03 21.35
N LEU A 99 11.51 15.38 21.99
CA LEU A 99 11.32 13.93 21.93
C LEU A 99 10.72 13.49 20.59
N PHE A 100 10.03 14.39 19.89
CA PHE A 100 9.39 14.14 18.60
C PHE A 100 9.81 15.20 17.57
N PRO A 101 11.11 15.30 17.25
CA PRO A 101 11.58 16.31 16.30
C PRO A 101 10.87 16.11 14.96
N LYS A 102 10.38 17.22 14.41
CA LYS A 102 9.78 17.26 13.08
C LYS A 102 10.86 17.15 12.00
N SER A 103 11.94 17.91 12.14
CA SER A 103 13.05 17.96 11.19
C SER A 103 14.23 17.12 11.66
N PHE A 104 14.92 16.52 10.70
CA PHE A 104 15.98 15.54 10.93
C PHE A 104 17.31 16.13 10.43
N PRO A 105 18.43 15.83 11.11
CA PRO A 105 19.74 16.43 10.82
C PRO A 105 20.46 15.78 9.63
N PHE A 106 19.84 14.81 8.96
CA PHE A 106 20.44 14.09 7.84
C PHE A 106 20.07 14.72 6.51
N LYS A 107 21.05 14.76 5.59
CA LYS A 107 20.79 15.15 4.21
C LYS A 107 20.01 14.06 3.49
N ASP A 108 19.18 14.47 2.55
CA ASP A 108 18.54 13.53 1.62
C ASP A 108 19.57 12.93 0.65
N LYS A 109 19.17 11.84 -0.02
CA LYS A 109 19.99 11.15 -0.99
C LYS A 109 20.14 11.97 -2.26
N ASP A 110 21.39 12.35 -2.58
CA ASP A 110 21.70 13.10 -3.79
C ASP A 110 21.27 12.30 -5.04
N GLY A 111 20.58 12.97 -5.96
CA GLY A 111 20.10 12.37 -7.21
C GLY A 111 18.90 11.42 -7.07
N ASP A 112 18.27 11.30 -5.89
CA ASP A 112 17.02 10.54 -5.75
C ASP A 112 15.88 11.19 -6.55
N SER A 113 14.93 10.38 -7.02
CA SER A 113 13.87 10.83 -7.95
C SER A 113 12.55 10.09 -7.74
N LEU A 114 11.42 10.76 -7.91
CA LEU A 114 10.10 10.13 -7.83
C LEU A 114 9.92 8.97 -8.83
N TYR A 115 10.65 8.99 -9.94
CA TYR A 115 10.46 8.07 -11.05
C TYR A 115 11.64 7.12 -11.28
N ILE A 116 12.33 6.73 -10.20
CA ILE A 116 13.39 5.71 -10.28
C ILE A 116 12.78 4.38 -10.73
N GLU A 117 13.38 3.81 -11.77
CA GLU A 117 13.06 2.47 -12.26
C GLU A 117 14.09 1.49 -11.69
N THR A 118 13.61 0.42 -11.08
CA THR A 118 14.45 -0.72 -10.69
C THR A 118 13.99 -1.98 -11.41
N PRO A 119 14.90 -2.93 -11.71
CA PRO A 119 14.53 -4.14 -12.46
C PRO A 119 13.45 -4.97 -11.74
N ASN A 120 13.55 -5.09 -10.42
CA ASN A 120 12.74 -6.03 -9.63
C ASN A 120 11.47 -5.42 -9.01
N TYR A 121 11.38 -4.08 -8.95
CA TYR A 121 10.24 -3.41 -8.33
C TYR A 121 9.45 -2.55 -9.31
N LEU A 122 8.18 -2.38 -8.99
CA LEU A 122 7.28 -1.49 -9.68
C LEU A 122 7.77 -0.05 -9.52
N ALA A 123 7.70 0.71 -10.60
CA ALA A 123 8.07 2.13 -10.61
C ALA A 123 6.81 2.98 -10.77
N LEU A 124 6.82 4.17 -10.16
CA LEU A 124 5.78 5.16 -10.39
C LEU A 124 5.84 5.62 -11.85
N PRO A 125 4.73 5.56 -12.62
CA PRO A 125 4.74 6.01 -14.01
C PRO A 125 5.09 7.50 -14.11
N LYS A 126 5.97 7.88 -15.04
CA LYS A 126 6.38 9.28 -15.31
C LYS A 126 5.22 10.19 -15.69
N SER A 127 4.11 9.62 -16.16
CA SER A 127 2.88 10.36 -16.47
C SER A 127 2.15 10.82 -15.20
N VAL A 128 2.41 10.22 -14.04
CA VAL A 128 1.73 10.57 -12.78
C VAL A 128 2.41 11.76 -12.13
N GLU A 129 1.70 12.88 -12.07
CA GLU A 129 2.11 14.07 -11.33
C GLU A 129 1.82 13.90 -9.84
N VAL A 130 2.86 14.00 -8.99
CA VAL A 130 2.71 13.88 -7.54
C VAL A 130 2.68 15.26 -6.89
N MET A 131 1.65 15.53 -6.11
CA MET A 131 1.46 16.78 -5.37
C MET A 131 1.41 16.48 -3.87
N PHE A 132 2.37 17.00 -3.12
CA PHE A 132 2.32 16.98 -1.66
C PHE A 132 1.53 18.20 -1.19
N CYS A 133 0.32 17.98 -0.69
CA CYS A 133 -0.60 19.03 -0.28
C CYS A 133 -0.48 19.27 1.22
N SER A 134 0.15 20.39 1.59
CA SER A 134 0.36 20.78 2.98
C SER A 134 -0.29 22.11 3.35
N SER A 135 -0.55 22.97 2.36
CA SER A 135 -1.29 24.23 2.56
C SER A 135 -2.79 24.06 2.35
N ILE A 136 -3.57 25.00 2.88
CA ILE A 136 -5.03 25.07 2.70
C ILE A 136 -5.38 25.08 1.20
N GLU A 137 -4.73 25.93 0.41
CA GLU A 137 -4.97 26.07 -1.03
C GLU A 137 -4.69 24.75 -1.79
N GLU A 138 -3.62 24.04 -1.43
CA GLU A 138 -3.27 22.77 -2.06
C GLU A 138 -4.31 21.66 -1.77
N VAL A 139 -4.84 21.61 -0.54
CA VAL A 139 -5.88 20.64 -0.15
C VAL A 139 -7.24 21.00 -0.75
N GLU A 140 -7.58 22.29 -0.84
CA GLU A 140 -8.80 22.75 -1.51
C GLU A 140 -8.76 22.45 -3.01
N ASN A 141 -7.62 22.67 -3.67
CA ASN A 141 -7.41 22.29 -5.07
C ASN A 141 -7.54 20.79 -5.30
N ALA A 142 -6.99 19.97 -4.40
CA ALA A 142 -7.18 18.52 -4.43
C ALA A 142 -8.66 18.14 -4.28
N THR A 143 -9.37 18.80 -3.36
CA THR A 143 -10.81 18.59 -3.12
C THR A 143 -11.64 18.91 -4.37
N ALA A 144 -11.44 20.08 -4.96
CA ALA A 144 -12.14 20.48 -6.19
C ALA A 144 -11.84 19.54 -7.37
N THR A 145 -10.63 18.94 -7.41
CA THR A 145 -10.28 17.93 -8.42
C THR A 145 -11.03 16.62 -8.22
N VAL A 146 -11.21 16.17 -6.98
CA VAL A 146 -12.02 14.99 -6.62
C VAL A 146 -13.49 15.21 -6.99
N GLU A 147 -14.04 16.38 -6.65
CA GLU A 147 -15.44 16.72 -6.96
C GLU A 147 -15.69 16.73 -8.47
N ARG A 148 -14.86 17.45 -9.24
CA ARG A 148 -14.97 17.49 -10.69
C ARG A 148 -14.87 16.10 -11.32
N ALA A 149 -13.93 15.27 -10.88
CA ALA A 149 -13.80 13.91 -11.41
C ALA A 149 -15.03 13.04 -11.09
N SER A 150 -15.68 13.27 -9.95
CA SER A 150 -16.95 12.61 -9.61
C SER A 150 -18.10 13.11 -10.48
N GLU A 151 -18.14 14.41 -10.81
CA GLU A 151 -19.14 15.01 -11.69
C GLU A 151 -19.02 14.51 -13.14
N GLU A 152 -17.79 14.40 -13.65
CA GLU A 152 -17.48 13.88 -15.00
C GLU A 152 -17.90 12.41 -15.18
N GLY A 153 -18.01 11.65 -14.09
CA GLY A 153 -18.58 10.31 -14.08
C GLY A 153 -17.62 9.26 -13.55
N PHE A 154 -17.67 8.07 -14.16
CA PHE A 154 -16.94 6.91 -13.64
C PHE A 154 -15.43 7.16 -13.62
N ASN A 155 -14.83 7.07 -12.43
CA ASN A 155 -13.38 7.09 -12.28
C ASN A 155 -12.93 6.09 -11.22
N VAL A 156 -11.75 5.53 -11.40
CA VAL A 156 -11.13 4.65 -10.41
C VAL A 156 -10.10 5.43 -9.64
N VAL A 157 -10.20 5.41 -8.32
CA VAL A 157 -9.31 6.15 -7.42
C VAL A 157 -8.56 5.12 -6.60
N GLY A 158 -7.24 5.15 -6.64
CA GLY A 158 -6.42 4.41 -5.69
C GLY A 158 -6.21 5.26 -4.45
N PHE A 159 -6.29 4.68 -3.26
CA PHE A 159 -5.95 5.40 -2.03
C PHE A 159 -5.24 4.48 -1.04
N ASP A 160 -4.45 5.08 -0.17
CA ASP A 160 -3.81 4.44 0.96
C ASP A 160 -3.53 5.46 2.07
N CYS A 161 -3.01 5.01 3.22
CA CYS A 161 -2.70 5.86 4.37
C CYS A 161 -1.37 5.43 4.99
N GLU A 162 -0.54 6.40 5.39
CA GLU A 162 0.63 6.11 6.21
C GLU A 162 0.47 6.61 7.63
N TRP A 163 0.88 5.77 8.57
CA TRP A 163 0.69 5.97 10.00
C TRP A 163 2.04 6.02 10.70
N SER A 164 2.24 6.89 11.69
CA SER A 164 3.49 6.90 12.46
C SER A 164 3.56 5.68 13.38
N PRO A 165 4.52 4.75 13.21
CA PRO A 165 4.62 3.54 14.02
C PRO A 165 5.39 3.76 15.33
N TYR A 166 5.93 4.97 15.54
CA TYR A 166 6.84 5.31 16.63
C TYR A 166 6.19 6.14 17.74
N SER A 167 4.86 6.14 17.79
CA SER A 167 4.03 6.62 18.90
C SER A 167 3.10 5.51 19.39
N HIS A 168 2.67 5.59 20.66
CA HIS A 168 1.71 4.62 21.21
C HIS A 168 0.33 4.66 20.52
N ASN A 169 -0.04 5.81 19.94
CA ASN A 169 -1.23 5.95 19.12
C ASN A 169 -0.80 5.86 17.65
N GLU A 170 -1.55 5.13 16.83
CA GLU A 170 -1.41 5.18 15.37
C GLU A 170 -1.89 6.54 14.89
N ILE A 171 -0.94 7.43 14.59
CA ILE A 171 -1.26 8.78 14.11
C ILE A 171 -1.19 8.77 12.60
N LEU A 172 -2.28 9.13 11.93
CA LEU A 172 -2.29 9.35 10.49
C LEU A 172 -1.31 10.46 10.14
N SER A 173 -0.33 10.14 9.31
CA SER A 173 0.61 11.12 8.81
C SER A 173 0.16 11.69 7.47
N ILE A 174 -0.16 10.82 6.53
CA ILE A 174 -0.54 11.20 5.16
C ILE A 174 -1.63 10.27 4.63
N LEU A 175 -2.49 10.83 3.79
CA LEU A 175 -3.48 10.13 2.98
C LEU A 175 -3.11 10.33 1.50
N GLN A 176 -2.92 9.25 0.76
CA GLN A 176 -2.62 9.34 -0.68
C GLN A 176 -3.85 9.01 -1.51
N VAL A 177 -4.04 9.74 -2.60
CA VAL A 177 -5.17 9.58 -3.52
C VAL A 177 -4.67 9.75 -4.94
N SER A 178 -4.71 8.68 -5.73
CA SER A 178 -4.26 8.67 -7.13
C SER A 178 -5.42 8.48 -8.09
N PHE A 179 -5.55 9.38 -9.07
CA PHE A 179 -6.45 9.27 -10.21
C PHE A 179 -6.09 10.26 -11.33
N ASN A 180 -6.51 10.00 -12.57
CA ASN A 180 -6.31 10.90 -13.71
C ASN A 180 -4.87 11.41 -13.88
N ASN A 181 -3.88 10.51 -13.77
CA ASN A 181 -2.45 10.85 -13.85
C ASN A 181 -1.99 11.85 -12.78
N LYS A 182 -2.71 11.96 -11.68
CA LYS A 182 -2.39 12.80 -10.53
C LYS A 182 -2.40 11.95 -9.26
N CYS A 183 -1.43 12.17 -8.39
CA CYS A 183 -1.40 11.60 -7.05
C CYS A 183 -1.28 12.74 -6.04
N PHE A 184 -2.31 12.91 -5.23
CA PHE A 184 -2.32 13.85 -4.12
C PHE A 184 -1.87 13.12 -2.86
N ILE A 185 -0.90 13.69 -2.13
CA ILE A 185 -0.49 13.24 -0.81
C ILE A 185 -0.89 14.34 0.16
N ILE A 186 -1.96 14.12 0.92
CA ILE A 186 -2.48 15.09 1.89
C ILE A 186 -1.71 14.97 3.19
N ASP A 187 -1.11 16.05 3.68
CA ASP A 187 -0.46 16.11 4.99
C ASP A 187 -1.51 16.18 6.11
N CYS A 188 -1.99 15.03 6.56
CA CYS A 188 -2.97 14.93 7.63
C CYS A 188 -2.37 15.22 9.02
N LEU A 189 -1.04 15.25 9.14
CA LEU A 189 -0.34 15.45 10.39
C LEU A 189 -0.20 16.91 10.77
N TYR A 190 0.26 17.71 9.81
CA TYR A 190 0.59 19.12 10.00
C TYR A 190 -0.29 20.07 9.17
N GLY A 191 -1.11 19.53 8.25
CA GLY A 191 -2.06 20.32 7.48
C GLY A 191 -3.25 20.83 8.31
N ASP A 192 -4.04 21.70 7.70
CA ASP A 192 -5.24 22.24 8.35
C ASP A 192 -6.32 21.14 8.51
N LYS A 193 -6.80 20.97 9.75
CA LYS A 193 -7.74 19.89 10.07
C LYS A 193 -9.07 20.06 9.34
N LYS A 194 -9.58 21.29 9.21
CA LYS A 194 -10.90 21.56 8.61
C LYS A 194 -10.92 21.20 7.12
N THR A 195 -9.93 21.68 6.38
CA THR A 195 -9.79 21.38 4.95
C THR A 195 -9.48 19.90 4.70
N THR A 196 -8.66 19.28 5.55
CA THR A 196 -8.42 17.83 5.51
C THR A 196 -9.71 17.04 5.74
N SER A 197 -10.51 17.39 6.75
CA SER A 197 -11.82 16.76 6.99
C SER A 197 -12.76 16.92 5.80
N ASN A 198 -12.79 18.10 5.18
CA ASN A 198 -13.59 18.34 3.97
C ASN A 198 -13.13 17.45 2.81
N PHE A 199 -11.83 17.37 2.54
CA PHE A 199 -11.27 16.50 1.50
C PHE A 199 -11.68 15.03 1.70
N ILE A 200 -11.49 14.50 2.91
CA ILE A 200 -11.86 13.12 3.25
C ILE A 200 -13.37 12.89 3.03
N ASN A 201 -14.20 13.81 3.53
CA ASN A 201 -15.65 13.71 3.37
C ASN A 201 -16.04 13.70 1.88
N LYS A 202 -15.48 14.59 1.05
CA LYS A 202 -15.78 14.66 -0.39
C LYS A 202 -15.30 13.43 -1.15
N LEU A 203 -14.13 12.89 -0.82
CA LEU A 203 -13.61 11.65 -1.41
C LEU A 203 -14.56 10.46 -1.17
N PHE A 204 -14.91 10.22 0.10
CA PHE A 204 -15.69 9.03 0.47
C PHE A 204 -17.20 9.18 0.22
N SER A 205 -17.72 10.40 0.08
CA SER A 205 -19.11 10.66 -0.37
C SER A 205 -19.28 10.72 -1.89
N SER A 206 -18.19 10.69 -2.67
CA SER A 206 -18.27 10.76 -4.12
C SER A 206 -18.89 9.51 -4.75
N LYS A 207 -20.06 9.68 -5.38
CA LYS A 207 -20.88 8.59 -5.92
C LYS A 207 -20.40 8.01 -7.24
N ASN A 208 -19.50 8.64 -7.98
CA ASN A 208 -19.01 8.11 -9.26
C ASN A 208 -17.54 7.67 -9.21
N LEU A 209 -16.88 7.92 -8.08
CA LEU A 209 -15.51 7.48 -7.82
C LEU A 209 -15.52 6.10 -7.16
N ILE A 210 -14.85 5.14 -7.79
CA ILE A 210 -14.55 3.82 -7.24
C ILE A 210 -13.25 3.91 -6.46
N LYS A 211 -13.32 3.96 -5.13
CA LYS A 211 -12.12 4.01 -4.27
C LYS A 211 -11.61 2.60 -4.04
N LEU A 212 -10.39 2.31 -4.47
CA LEU A 212 -9.70 1.03 -4.32
C LEU A 212 -8.54 1.19 -3.35
N GLY A 213 -8.50 0.29 -2.36
CA GLY A 213 -7.37 0.16 -1.44
C GLY A 213 -7.14 -1.32 -1.08
N LYS A 214 -5.97 -1.64 -0.53
CA LYS A 214 -5.71 -2.98 0.00
C LYS A 214 -6.17 -3.05 1.45
N ASN A 215 -7.24 -3.80 1.71
CA ASN A 215 -7.85 -3.92 3.04
C ASN A 215 -8.29 -2.55 3.65
N PRO A 216 -9.07 -1.75 2.90
CA PRO A 216 -9.45 -0.40 3.27
C PRO A 216 -10.24 -0.32 4.58
N TYR A 217 -10.82 -1.42 5.08
CA TYR A 217 -11.50 -1.47 6.37
C TYR A 217 -10.62 -0.94 7.51
N ASN A 218 -9.33 -1.32 7.52
CA ASN A 218 -8.41 -0.91 8.57
C ASN A 218 -8.15 0.59 8.53
N ASP A 219 -7.89 1.15 7.35
CA ASP A 219 -7.64 2.58 7.17
C ASP A 219 -8.89 3.40 7.48
N LEU A 220 -10.07 2.96 7.00
CA LEU A 220 -11.35 3.61 7.31
C LEU A 220 -11.63 3.61 8.82
N ASN A 221 -11.35 2.51 9.51
CA ASN A 221 -11.55 2.42 10.96
C ASN A 221 -10.63 3.39 11.72
N CYS A 222 -9.39 3.54 11.28
CA CYS A 222 -8.45 4.47 11.89
C CYS A 222 -8.77 5.93 11.54
N LEU A 223 -9.16 6.20 10.29
CA LEU A 223 -9.67 7.50 9.85
C LEU A 223 -10.90 7.92 10.66
N PHE A 224 -11.88 7.02 10.85
CA PHE A 224 -13.09 7.29 11.62
C PHE A 224 -12.79 7.64 13.08
N LYS A 225 -11.80 6.99 13.70
CA LYS A 225 -11.36 7.34 15.06
C LYS A 225 -10.72 8.74 15.14
N MET A 226 -10.04 9.17 14.10
CA MET A 226 -9.34 10.46 14.05
C MET A 226 -10.25 11.63 13.63
N TYR A 227 -11.24 11.33 12.79
CA TYR A 227 -12.22 12.26 12.25
C TYR A 227 -13.64 11.75 12.51
N PRO A 228 -14.05 11.63 13.80
CA PRO A 228 -15.36 11.09 14.16
C PRO A 228 -16.51 11.98 13.67
N GLU A 229 -16.24 13.23 13.31
CA GLU A 229 -17.22 14.14 12.69
C GLU A 229 -17.59 13.77 11.24
N ILE A 230 -16.87 12.85 10.61
CA ILE A 230 -17.08 12.45 9.21
C ILE A 230 -17.87 11.13 9.17
N ASP A 231 -19.19 11.24 9.31
CA ASP A 231 -20.11 10.09 9.37
C ASP A 231 -19.97 9.13 8.18
N ILE A 232 -19.65 9.66 6.98
CA ILE A 232 -19.53 8.87 5.76
C ILE A 232 -18.41 7.81 5.85
N LEU A 233 -17.42 7.96 6.73
CA LEU A 233 -16.37 6.96 6.93
C LEU A 233 -16.89 5.64 7.52
N SER A 234 -18.03 5.66 8.21
CA SER A 234 -18.67 4.43 8.72
C SER A 234 -19.29 3.59 7.61
N ASN A 235 -19.77 4.24 6.54
CA ASN A 235 -20.44 3.62 5.40
C ASN A 235 -20.08 4.37 4.11
N PRO A 236 -18.80 4.33 3.69
CA PRO A 236 -18.34 5.12 2.56
C PRO A 236 -18.98 4.64 1.27
N LEU A 237 -19.17 5.53 0.30
CA LEU A 237 -19.69 5.14 -1.00
C LEU A 237 -18.58 4.48 -1.81
N ARG A 238 -18.91 3.41 -2.55
CA ARG A 238 -18.07 2.77 -3.58
C ARG A 238 -16.58 2.63 -3.21
N THR A 239 -16.31 2.23 -1.97
CA THR A 239 -14.97 1.94 -1.47
C THR A 239 -14.82 0.44 -1.39
N ILE A 240 -13.90 -0.13 -2.16
CA ILE A 240 -13.87 -1.57 -2.43
C ILE A 240 -12.47 -2.09 -2.08
N CYS A 241 -12.41 -3.18 -1.33
CA CYS A 241 -11.16 -3.90 -1.15
C CYS A 241 -10.68 -4.49 -2.47
N LEU A 242 -9.42 -4.23 -2.83
CA LEU A 242 -8.82 -4.69 -4.08
C LEU A 242 -8.92 -6.21 -4.27
N THR A 243 -8.76 -7.00 -3.20
CA THR A 243 -8.89 -8.47 -3.28
C THR A 243 -10.30 -8.90 -3.66
N THR A 244 -11.33 -8.16 -3.23
CA THR A 244 -12.72 -8.42 -3.59
C THR A 244 -12.94 -8.19 -5.09
N LEU A 245 -12.39 -7.10 -5.64
CA LEU A 245 -12.45 -6.83 -7.07
C LEU A 245 -11.76 -7.92 -7.89
N ILE A 246 -10.53 -8.31 -7.52
CA ILE A 246 -9.75 -9.36 -8.20
C ILE A 246 -10.51 -10.69 -8.18
N ASN A 247 -11.11 -11.06 -7.05
CA ASN A 247 -11.87 -12.30 -6.92
C ASN A 247 -13.15 -12.27 -7.78
N ASN A 248 -13.90 -11.17 -7.77
CA ASN A 248 -15.10 -11.03 -8.57
C ASN A 248 -14.76 -11.05 -10.08
N PHE A 249 -13.65 -10.43 -10.49
CA PHE A 249 -13.12 -10.56 -11.84
C PHE A 249 -12.80 -12.01 -12.20
N ASN A 250 -12.09 -12.72 -11.32
CA ASN A 250 -11.71 -14.11 -11.56
C ASN A 250 -12.95 -15.02 -11.69
N ILE A 251 -13.98 -14.81 -10.87
CA ILE A 251 -15.25 -15.55 -10.93
C ILE A 251 -16.03 -15.23 -12.21
N ALA A 252 -16.13 -13.95 -12.60
CA ALA A 252 -16.84 -13.54 -13.81
C ALA A 252 -16.17 -14.11 -15.07
N SER A 253 -14.84 -14.03 -15.13
CA SER A 253 -14.02 -14.61 -16.21
C SER A 253 -14.20 -16.12 -16.33
N SER A 254 -14.33 -16.77 -15.18
CA SER A 254 -14.54 -18.21 -15.03
C SER A 254 -15.91 -18.70 -15.53
N ASN A 255 -16.92 -17.83 -15.62
CA ASN A 255 -18.29 -18.23 -15.99
C ASN A 255 -18.64 -17.99 -17.47
N GLN A 256 -17.68 -17.60 -18.32
CA GLN A 256 -17.91 -17.40 -19.76
C GLN A 256 -18.23 -18.74 -20.48
N PRO A 257 -19.18 -18.77 -21.43
CA PRO A 257 -19.59 -20.00 -22.10
C PRO A 257 -18.42 -20.68 -22.84
N LEU A 258 -18.31 -22.00 -22.66
CA LEU A 258 -17.41 -22.90 -23.37
C LEU A 258 -17.80 -22.97 -24.86
N ASN A 259 -17.38 -22.01 -25.67
CA ASN A 259 -17.55 -22.12 -27.13
C ASN A 259 -16.61 -23.18 -27.75
N ASP A 260 -15.70 -23.77 -26.97
CA ASP A 260 -14.81 -24.83 -27.44
C ASP A 260 -14.58 -25.89 -26.34
N ILE A 261 -15.51 -26.84 -26.22
CA ILE A 261 -15.44 -28.00 -25.30
C ILE A 261 -14.17 -28.85 -25.56
N LYS A 262 -13.52 -28.68 -26.72
CA LYS A 262 -12.26 -29.37 -27.07
C LYS A 262 -11.01 -28.71 -26.45
N SER A 263 -11.06 -27.43 -26.08
CA SER A 263 -9.93 -26.77 -25.42
C SER A 263 -10.13 -26.80 -23.90
N LYS A 264 -9.27 -27.52 -23.18
CA LYS A 264 -9.25 -27.59 -21.70
C LYS A 264 -8.82 -26.27 -21.04
N ASN A 265 -8.94 -25.13 -21.72
CA ASN A 265 -8.34 -23.87 -21.30
C ASN A 265 -9.31 -23.07 -20.45
N ILE A 266 -8.94 -22.89 -19.18
CA ILE A 266 -9.64 -22.05 -18.22
C ILE A 266 -9.19 -20.61 -18.46
N PHE A 267 -10.09 -19.76 -18.94
CA PHE A 267 -9.82 -18.35 -19.25
C PHE A 267 -10.06 -17.47 -18.01
N ASN A 268 -9.18 -17.56 -17.01
CA ASN A 268 -9.20 -16.70 -15.82
C ASN A 268 -7.80 -16.18 -15.48
N ILE A 269 -7.52 -15.69 -14.26
CA ILE A 269 -6.19 -15.16 -13.94
C ILE A 269 -5.08 -16.21 -14.15
N LYS A 270 -5.38 -17.52 -14.03
CA LYS A 270 -4.46 -18.62 -14.34
C LYS A 270 -4.02 -18.61 -15.81
N PHE A 271 -4.87 -18.16 -16.73
CA PHE A 271 -4.53 -18.03 -18.15
C PHE A 271 -3.38 -17.05 -18.36
N PHE A 272 -3.42 -15.90 -17.67
CA PHE A 272 -2.37 -14.90 -17.75
C PHE A 272 -1.17 -15.20 -16.85
N ASN A 273 -1.40 -15.90 -15.74
CA ASN A 273 -0.37 -16.26 -14.76
C ASN A 273 -0.55 -17.72 -14.29
N PRO A 274 -0.04 -18.70 -15.05
CA PRO A 274 -0.13 -20.12 -14.68
C PRO A 274 0.52 -20.43 -13.31
N ASN A 275 1.57 -19.68 -12.95
CA ASN A 275 2.36 -19.85 -11.72
C ASN A 275 1.80 -19.04 -10.53
N TRP A 276 0.53 -18.62 -10.56
CA TRP A 276 -0.06 -17.79 -9.50
C TRP A 276 0.06 -18.40 -8.09
N LYS A 277 -0.03 -19.73 -7.97
CA LYS A 277 0.14 -20.44 -6.68
C LYS A 277 1.54 -20.18 -6.12
N GLU A 278 2.58 -20.24 -6.94
CA GLU A 278 3.93 -19.93 -6.50
C GLU A 278 4.07 -18.46 -6.09
N ILE A 279 3.50 -17.52 -6.85
CA ILE A 279 3.62 -16.09 -6.57
C ILE A 279 2.95 -15.72 -5.23
N ILE A 280 1.77 -16.29 -4.96
CA ILE A 280 1.03 -16.01 -3.71
C ILE A 280 1.57 -16.85 -2.54
N CYS A 281 1.93 -18.13 -2.76
CA CYS A 281 2.38 -19.02 -1.69
C CYS A 281 3.86 -18.88 -1.33
N LYS A 282 4.78 -18.56 -2.27
CA LYS A 282 6.19 -18.28 -1.92
C LYS A 282 6.31 -17.08 -0.97
N ASN A 283 5.38 -16.13 -1.06
CA ASN A 283 5.32 -14.97 -0.17
C ASN A 283 4.63 -15.25 1.19
N LYS A 284 4.02 -16.43 1.38
CA LYS A 284 3.66 -16.91 2.72
C LYS A 284 4.89 -17.48 3.44
N ASN A 285 5.80 -18.13 2.71
CA ASN A 285 6.97 -18.82 3.26
C ASN A 285 8.15 -17.91 3.67
N GLN A 286 7.98 -16.59 3.78
CA GLN A 286 8.86 -15.79 4.65
C GLN A 286 8.48 -15.89 6.13
N ASP A 287 7.32 -16.52 6.44
CA ASP A 287 6.97 -17.01 7.76
C ASP A 287 6.42 -18.45 7.63
N ILE A 288 7.17 -19.41 8.22
CA ILE A 288 6.81 -20.81 8.49
C ILE A 288 6.95 -21.79 7.30
N ASN A 289 7.99 -22.64 7.40
CA ASN A 289 8.19 -23.88 6.64
C ASN A 289 7.11 -24.92 7.00
N ILE A 290 6.59 -25.65 6.00
CA ILE A 290 6.29 -27.10 6.09
C ILE A 290 6.22 -27.66 4.65
N ASP A 291 6.90 -28.77 4.45
CA ASP A 291 7.02 -29.60 3.25
C ASP A 291 5.69 -30.13 2.71
N ILE A 292 5.58 -30.24 1.39
CA ILE A 292 4.64 -31.17 0.74
C ILE A 292 5.37 -31.91 -0.38
N ASN A 293 5.78 -33.14 -0.07
CA ASN A 293 6.00 -34.20 -1.06
C ASN A 293 4.65 -34.87 -1.32
N ASP A 294 4.21 -34.94 -2.58
CA ASP A 294 3.62 -36.18 -3.10
C ASP A 294 3.64 -36.18 -4.63
N LYS A 295 4.52 -37.02 -5.21
CA LYS A 295 4.50 -37.41 -6.62
C LYS A 295 3.64 -38.66 -6.72
N ARG A 296 2.57 -38.65 -7.52
CA ARG A 296 1.98 -39.91 -8.02
C ARG A 296 1.75 -39.85 -9.51
N ASN A 297 2.51 -40.71 -10.19
CA ASN A 297 2.29 -41.16 -11.55
C ASN A 297 0.97 -41.93 -11.64
N ILE A 298 0.22 -41.74 -12.72
CA ILE A 298 -0.75 -42.74 -13.19
C ILE A 298 -0.61 -42.86 -14.71
N SER A 299 -0.01 -43.97 -15.13
CA SER A 299 -0.11 -44.55 -16.46
C SER A 299 -1.34 -45.44 -16.53
N GLY A 300 -2.11 -45.37 -17.62
CA GLY A 300 -3.19 -46.33 -17.91
C GLY A 300 -4.00 -45.91 -19.14
N GLN A 301 -3.96 -46.74 -20.18
CA GLN A 301 -4.72 -46.63 -21.43
C GLN A 301 -6.08 -47.34 -21.35
N ASN A 302 -6.99 -46.95 -22.26
CA ASN A 302 -8.24 -47.60 -22.73
C ASN A 302 -9.43 -47.56 -21.74
N GLU A 303 -10.70 -47.34 -22.08
CA GLU A 303 -11.52 -47.39 -23.30
C GLU A 303 -12.70 -46.38 -23.14
N MET A 304 -13.25 -45.80 -24.23
CA MET A 304 -14.29 -44.76 -24.18
C MET A 304 -15.69 -45.35 -24.04
N ASP A 305 -16.29 -45.14 -22.87
CA ASP A 305 -17.69 -45.48 -22.57
C ASP A 305 -18.50 -44.20 -22.27
N VAL A 306 -19.70 -44.04 -22.84
CA VAL A 306 -20.49 -42.79 -22.84
C VAL A 306 -21.02 -42.43 -21.43
N THR A 307 -21.07 -43.41 -20.52
CA THR A 307 -21.33 -43.24 -19.08
C THR A 307 -20.16 -42.55 -18.35
N ASN A 308 -18.94 -42.70 -18.86
CA ASN A 308 -17.71 -42.09 -18.34
C ASN A 308 -17.67 -40.58 -18.63
N TYR A 309 -18.34 -40.09 -19.68
CA TYR A 309 -18.40 -38.65 -19.97
C TYR A 309 -19.14 -37.85 -18.90
N LYS A 310 -20.29 -38.34 -18.41
CA LYS A 310 -21.05 -37.65 -17.34
C LYS A 310 -20.26 -37.64 -16.03
N SER A 311 -19.69 -38.78 -15.63
CA SER A 311 -18.92 -38.88 -14.38
C SER A 311 -17.64 -38.04 -14.43
N ASN A 312 -16.97 -37.99 -15.58
CA ASN A 312 -15.77 -37.17 -15.79
C ASN A 312 -16.10 -35.68 -15.87
N PHE A 313 -17.24 -35.32 -16.47
CA PHE A 313 -17.77 -33.94 -16.46
C PHE A 313 -18.06 -33.44 -15.05
N PHE A 314 -18.72 -34.24 -14.20
CA PHE A 314 -18.95 -33.86 -12.80
C PHE A 314 -17.64 -33.75 -11.99
N LYS A 315 -16.65 -34.62 -12.23
CA LYS A 315 -15.32 -34.51 -11.61
C LYS A 315 -14.59 -33.23 -12.03
N ILE A 316 -14.61 -32.90 -13.32
CA ILE A 316 -14.02 -31.67 -13.87
C ILE A 316 -14.69 -30.43 -13.27
N GLN A 317 -16.03 -30.41 -13.19
CA GLN A 317 -16.76 -29.31 -12.56
C GLN A 317 -16.46 -29.14 -11.06
N LYS A 318 -16.27 -30.25 -10.33
CA LYS A 318 -15.91 -30.20 -8.90
C LYS A 318 -14.49 -29.65 -8.71
N GLN A 319 -13.51 -30.23 -9.42
CA GLN A 319 -12.12 -29.77 -9.38
C GLN A 319 -11.99 -28.28 -9.75
N TYR A 320 -12.79 -27.84 -10.71
CA TYR A 320 -12.87 -26.44 -11.11
C TYR A 320 -13.36 -25.52 -9.99
N LYS A 321 -14.46 -25.87 -9.31
CA LYS A 321 -14.97 -25.11 -8.17
C LYS A 321 -13.95 -25.04 -7.03
N ASP A 322 -13.22 -26.14 -6.80
CA ASP A 322 -12.17 -26.21 -5.78
C ASP A 322 -10.98 -25.29 -6.14
N ASP A 323 -10.57 -25.24 -7.41
CA ASP A 323 -9.51 -24.33 -7.88
C ASP A 323 -9.91 -22.85 -7.76
N VAL A 324 -11.15 -22.48 -8.11
CA VAL A 324 -11.67 -21.10 -7.95
C VAL A 324 -11.72 -20.70 -6.47
N LYS A 325 -12.14 -21.62 -5.60
CA LYS A 325 -12.14 -21.40 -4.14
C LYS A 325 -10.72 -21.22 -3.62
N CYS A 326 -9.80 -22.10 -4.01
CA CYS A 326 -8.38 -22.03 -3.64
C CYS A 326 -7.75 -20.69 -4.05
N PHE A 327 -8.04 -20.21 -5.26
CA PHE A 327 -7.59 -18.89 -5.72
C PHE A 327 -8.15 -17.77 -4.84
N THR A 328 -9.46 -17.80 -4.57
CA THR A 328 -10.15 -16.79 -3.77
C THR A 328 -9.52 -16.65 -2.37
N ASP A 329 -9.28 -17.78 -1.70
CA ASP A 329 -8.69 -17.80 -0.36
C ASP A 329 -7.22 -17.35 -0.37
N SER A 330 -6.49 -17.69 -1.44
CA SER A 330 -5.10 -17.26 -1.61
C SER A 330 -5.00 -15.74 -1.82
N VAL A 331 -5.84 -15.17 -2.69
CA VAL A 331 -5.86 -13.72 -2.97
C VAL A 331 -6.28 -12.92 -1.74
N ARG A 332 -7.26 -13.38 -0.96
CA ARG A 332 -7.67 -12.72 0.29
C ARG A 332 -6.51 -12.59 1.29
N GLY A 333 -5.69 -13.63 1.40
CA GLY A 333 -4.52 -13.65 2.28
C GLY A 333 -3.24 -13.04 1.68
N ALA A 334 -3.26 -12.59 0.43
CA ALA A 334 -2.06 -12.09 -0.24
C ALA A 334 -1.68 -10.68 0.24
N SER A 335 -0.36 -10.43 0.33
CA SER A 335 0.17 -9.08 0.55
C SER A 335 -0.04 -8.21 -0.69
N PHE A 336 -0.06 -6.88 -0.53
CA PHE A 336 -0.23 -5.98 -1.67
C PHE A 336 0.86 -6.15 -2.73
N SER A 337 2.12 -6.27 -2.28
CA SER A 337 3.26 -6.58 -3.16
C SER A 337 3.08 -7.89 -3.93
N SER A 338 2.49 -8.92 -3.32
CA SER A 338 2.22 -10.20 -3.99
C SER A 338 1.14 -10.06 -5.06
N LEU A 339 0.13 -9.21 -4.83
CA LEU A 339 -0.90 -8.90 -5.82
C LEU A 339 -0.31 -8.10 -6.99
N CYS A 340 0.58 -7.14 -6.71
CA CYS A 340 1.31 -6.41 -7.73
C CYS A 340 2.19 -7.36 -8.56
N GLN A 341 2.92 -8.26 -7.92
CA GLN A 341 3.72 -9.28 -8.63
C GLN A 341 2.85 -10.15 -9.53
N LEU A 342 1.70 -10.61 -9.02
CA LEU A 342 0.78 -11.46 -9.76
C LEU A 342 0.19 -10.75 -10.98
N ILE A 343 -0.25 -9.50 -10.83
CA ILE A 343 -1.04 -8.84 -11.87
C ILE A 343 -0.17 -7.97 -12.78
N LEU A 344 0.79 -7.25 -12.20
CA LEU A 344 1.66 -6.29 -12.88
C LEU A 344 3.03 -6.87 -13.23
N GLY A 345 3.36 -8.06 -12.73
CA GLY A 345 4.64 -8.74 -12.99
C GLY A 345 5.82 -8.21 -12.16
N LYS A 346 5.60 -7.21 -11.31
CA LYS A 346 6.61 -6.65 -10.41
C LYS A 346 6.05 -6.40 -9.02
N SER A 347 6.90 -6.58 -8.01
CA SER A 347 6.58 -6.33 -6.60
C SER A 347 6.72 -4.86 -6.23
N ILE A 348 6.14 -4.44 -5.11
CA ILE A 348 6.39 -3.11 -4.55
C ILE A 348 7.60 -3.21 -3.61
N ASP A 349 8.50 -2.25 -3.66
CA ASP A 349 9.61 -2.15 -2.70
C ASP A 349 9.06 -1.73 -1.34
N LYS A 350 9.18 -2.61 -0.33
CA LYS A 350 8.68 -2.38 1.03
C LYS A 350 9.68 -1.67 1.95
N SER A 351 10.81 -1.19 1.41
CA SER A 351 11.86 -0.53 2.20
C SER A 351 11.35 0.67 3.02
N GLU A 352 10.32 1.36 2.52
CA GLU A 352 9.73 2.52 3.19
C GLU A 352 8.47 2.19 4.02
N GLN A 353 8.02 0.93 4.07
CA GLN A 353 6.79 0.53 4.78
C GLN A 353 6.82 0.86 6.29
N VAL A 354 8.00 0.76 6.91
CA VAL A 354 8.22 1.05 8.33
C VAL A 354 9.08 2.29 8.52
N SER A 355 8.72 3.37 7.83
CA SER A 355 9.45 4.64 7.88
C SER A 355 8.97 5.55 8.99
N VAL A 356 9.78 6.58 9.27
CA VAL A 356 9.38 7.68 10.14
C VAL A 356 8.43 8.60 9.37
N TRP A 357 7.16 8.21 9.30
CA TRP A 357 6.16 8.96 8.53
C TRP A 357 5.83 10.31 9.14
N ASP A 358 6.10 10.54 10.41
CA ASP A 358 5.86 11.83 11.09
C ASP A 358 7.02 12.84 10.97
N LYS A 359 8.09 12.52 10.24
CA LYS A 359 9.12 13.52 9.92
C LYS A 359 8.64 14.48 8.83
N ARG A 360 9.15 15.72 8.84
CA ARG A 360 9.06 16.65 7.70
C ARG A 360 10.37 17.41 7.49
N PRO A 361 10.78 17.67 6.23
CA PRO A 361 10.16 17.14 5.01
C PRO A 361 10.27 15.61 4.93
N LEU A 362 9.32 14.97 4.23
CA LEU A 362 9.46 13.56 3.87
C LEU A 362 10.55 13.42 2.82
N ARG A 363 11.28 12.30 2.85
CA ARG A 363 12.27 11.96 1.83
C ARG A 363 11.58 11.67 0.50
N ILE A 364 12.31 11.83 -0.61
CA ILE A 364 11.78 11.46 -1.94
C ILE A 364 11.41 9.99 -2.02
N SER A 365 12.17 9.10 -1.40
CA SER A 365 11.83 7.69 -1.30
C SER A 365 10.48 7.45 -0.61
N GLN A 366 10.19 8.18 0.48
CA GLN A 366 8.91 8.14 1.20
C GLN A 366 7.75 8.63 0.31
N ILE A 367 7.92 9.79 -0.34
CA ILE A 367 6.92 10.36 -1.25
C ILE A 367 6.66 9.42 -2.44
N ARG A 368 7.72 8.86 -3.03
CA ARG A 368 7.63 7.88 -4.12
C ARG A 368 6.90 6.62 -3.71
N TYR A 369 7.23 6.05 -2.55
CA TYR A 369 6.57 4.85 -2.01
C TYR A 369 5.08 5.12 -1.80
N ALA A 370 4.75 6.19 -1.07
CA ALA A 370 3.38 6.58 -0.77
C ALA A 370 2.53 6.83 -2.03
N ALA A 371 3.09 7.53 -3.02
CA ALA A 371 2.40 7.77 -4.29
C ALA A 371 2.17 6.47 -5.08
N LEU A 372 3.17 5.58 -5.09
CA LEU A 372 3.08 4.30 -5.77
C LEU A 372 2.06 3.37 -5.10
N ASP A 373 1.91 3.40 -3.77
CA ASP A 373 0.97 2.52 -3.07
C ASP A 373 -0.49 2.83 -3.44
N ALA A 374 -0.83 4.12 -3.58
CA ALA A 374 -2.12 4.52 -4.14
C ALA A 374 -2.22 4.20 -5.64
N GLU A 375 -1.24 4.57 -6.46
CA GLU A 375 -1.32 4.37 -7.92
C GLU A 375 -1.34 2.89 -8.33
N ALA A 376 -0.65 2.01 -7.60
CA ALA A 376 -0.63 0.58 -7.89
C ALA A 376 -2.02 -0.07 -7.83
N ASN A 377 -2.93 0.44 -6.98
CA ASN A 377 -4.33 0.02 -6.96
C ASN A 377 -5.01 0.29 -8.31
N ARG A 378 -4.78 1.47 -8.92
CA ARG A 378 -5.27 1.82 -10.27
C ARG A 378 -4.59 1.01 -11.36
N MET A 379 -3.27 0.81 -11.27
CA MET A 379 -2.54 0.01 -12.24
C MET A 379 -3.08 -1.42 -12.31
N ILE A 380 -3.43 -2.01 -11.16
CA ILE A 380 -4.09 -3.32 -11.09
C ILE A 380 -5.46 -3.26 -11.77
N TYR A 381 -6.31 -2.27 -11.48
CA TYR A 381 -7.60 -2.10 -12.16
C TYR A 381 -7.44 -2.03 -13.69
N ASN A 382 -6.54 -1.17 -14.18
CA ASN A 382 -6.29 -1.01 -15.61
C ASN A 382 -5.80 -2.31 -16.27
N LYS A 383 -5.02 -3.12 -15.54
CA LYS A 383 -4.57 -4.42 -16.02
C LYS A 383 -5.73 -5.42 -16.06
N LEU A 384 -6.61 -5.42 -15.07
CA LEU A 384 -7.84 -6.21 -15.08
C LEU A 384 -8.74 -5.81 -16.24
N GLU A 385 -8.89 -4.52 -16.57
CA GLU A 385 -9.64 -4.08 -17.76
C GLU A 385 -9.06 -4.64 -19.06
N LYS A 386 -7.73 -4.57 -19.23
CA LYS A 386 -7.05 -5.14 -20.40
C LYS A 386 -7.32 -6.65 -20.52
N TRP A 387 -7.26 -7.37 -19.41
CA TRP A 387 -7.60 -8.79 -19.37
C TRP A 387 -9.10 -9.04 -19.59
N GLY A 388 -9.96 -8.19 -19.04
CA GLY A 388 -11.41 -8.24 -19.22
C GLY A 388 -11.81 -8.11 -20.67
N ASN A 389 -11.17 -7.22 -21.44
CA ASN A 389 -11.41 -7.11 -22.88
C ASN A 389 -11.08 -8.39 -23.65
N ILE A 390 -10.00 -9.08 -23.28
CA ILE A 390 -9.63 -10.38 -23.88
C ILE A 390 -10.64 -11.47 -23.50
N LEU A 391 -11.17 -11.40 -22.28
CA LEU A 391 -12.07 -12.39 -21.70
C LEU A 391 -13.56 -12.06 -21.86
N ASN A 392 -13.90 -10.97 -22.55
CA ASN A 392 -15.25 -10.42 -22.66
C ASN A 392 -15.94 -10.19 -21.29
N VAL A 393 -15.18 -9.69 -20.31
CA VAL A 393 -15.65 -9.38 -18.95
C VAL A 393 -15.62 -7.87 -18.71
N ASP A 394 -16.79 -7.31 -18.38
CA ASP A 394 -16.95 -5.90 -18.02
C ASP A 394 -16.51 -5.63 -16.57
N VAL A 395 -15.26 -5.22 -16.40
CA VAL A 395 -14.66 -4.91 -15.08
C VAL A 395 -15.29 -3.68 -14.44
N LYS A 396 -15.75 -2.71 -15.23
CA LYS A 396 -16.47 -1.52 -14.75
C LYS A 396 -17.80 -1.91 -14.10
N LYS A 397 -18.58 -2.81 -14.73
CA LYS A 397 -19.80 -3.36 -14.15
C LYS A 397 -19.52 -4.14 -12.87
N ILE A 398 -18.43 -4.91 -12.81
CA ILE A 398 -18.02 -5.61 -11.59
C ILE A 398 -17.73 -4.60 -10.47
N ALA A 399 -16.92 -3.58 -10.74
CA ALA A 399 -16.61 -2.54 -9.75
C ALA A 399 -17.86 -1.80 -9.26
N LEU A 400 -18.81 -1.48 -10.15
CA LEU A 400 -20.05 -0.79 -9.80
C LEU A 400 -21.01 -1.64 -8.95
N THR A 401 -20.92 -2.97 -9.05
CA THR A 401 -21.79 -3.93 -8.32
C THR A 401 -21.14 -4.52 -7.08
N CYS A 402 -19.82 -4.33 -6.91
CA CYS A 402 -19.12 -4.66 -5.67
C CYS A 402 -19.76 -3.93 -4.47
N LYS A 403 -19.90 -4.65 -3.36
CA LYS A 403 -20.33 -4.06 -2.10
C LYS A 403 -19.26 -3.08 -1.63
N SER A 404 -19.69 -1.89 -1.24
CA SER A 404 -18.84 -0.95 -0.54
C SER A 404 -18.49 -1.48 0.85
N GLU A 405 -17.28 -1.17 1.29
CA GLU A 405 -16.79 -1.45 2.64
C GLU A 405 -17.59 -0.66 3.67
N LYS A 406 -17.80 -1.28 4.83
CA LYS A 406 -18.58 -0.71 5.92
C LYS A 406 -17.93 -1.06 7.24
N LEU A 407 -17.82 -0.07 8.12
CA LEU A 407 -17.42 -0.31 9.49
C LEU A 407 -18.58 -0.99 10.23
N LYS A 408 -18.27 -1.98 11.06
CA LYS A 408 -19.29 -2.60 11.91
C LYS A 408 -19.71 -1.58 12.97
N PRO A 409 -21.01 -1.49 13.33
CA PRO A 409 -21.42 -0.75 14.52
C PRO A 409 -20.59 -1.27 15.70
N SER A 410 -19.99 -0.36 16.47
CA SER A 410 -19.41 -0.77 17.75
C SER A 410 -20.52 -1.44 18.53
N LYS A 411 -20.32 -2.71 18.93
CA LYS A 411 -21.14 -3.26 20.01
C LYS A 411 -20.86 -2.37 21.21
N THR A 412 -21.78 -1.47 21.51
CA THR A 412 -21.80 -0.73 22.76
C THR A 412 -21.75 -1.78 23.87
N ILE A 413 -20.63 -1.80 24.60
CA ILE A 413 -20.48 -2.58 25.85
C ILE A 413 -21.08 -1.74 26.95
#